data_AF-A0A161TJY9-F1
#
_entry.id   AF-A0A161TJY9-F1
#
_cell.length_a   1.000
_cell.length_b   1.000
_cell.length_c   1.000
_cell.angle_alpha   90.00
_cell.angle_beta   90.00
_cell.angle_gamma   90.00
#
_symmetry.space_group_name_H-M   'P 1'
#
loop_
_entity.id
_entity.type
_entity.pdbx_description
1 polymer ?
#
loop_
_entity_poly.entity_id
_entity_poly.type
_entity_poly.pdbx_seq_one_letter_code
_entity_poly.pdbx_strand_id
1 'polypeptide(L)'
;MTTPYSTFKEEEELDFTGATENQLDLTIDFAGKYVFLDEFDSEEVSALLINGKKMKDQVKYETPIGPFPTDGSVEIVAEHTVKDKTYTSDAIKVTNLSSEYLYFEYPELIKEQDAAWYGSWDEEEEEPDVDAELTEFIEDYTYAIVEARNTGDFSGAAPYHDPDGEAYGQAEQYAADLFKAGTKEDVIDVTVGDIEEDGDAYIVHLEDTFSITTADGSENEKTYDTVYKVISTDDGYQVNKLIDTNEQ
;
A
#
# COMPACT_ATOMS: atom_id res chain seq x y z
N MET A 1 12.64 25.14 26.21
CA MET A 1 13.61 24.17 25.66
C MET A 1 14.59 24.91 24.74
N THR A 2 15.88 24.59 24.81
CA THR A 2 16.88 25.16 23.90
C THR A 2 17.49 24.04 23.09
N THR A 3 17.44 24.15 21.78
CA THR A 3 18.11 23.24 20.85
C THR A 3 19.16 24.03 20.05
N PRO A 4 20.00 23.36 19.24
CA PRO A 4 20.93 24.06 18.35
C PRO A 4 20.23 24.98 17.32
N TYR A 5 18.92 24.78 17.10
CA TYR A 5 18.16 25.40 16.02
C TYR A 5 17.18 26.46 16.51
N SER A 6 16.63 26.30 17.71
CA SER A 6 15.63 27.21 18.27
C SER A 6 15.77 27.33 19.78
N THR A 7 15.28 28.45 20.30
CA THR A 7 14.98 28.59 21.73
C THR A 7 13.47 28.75 21.84
N PHE A 8 12.83 27.77 22.46
CA PHE A 8 11.40 27.79 22.70
C PHE A 8 11.15 28.08 24.18
N LYS A 9 10.33 29.08 24.47
CA LYS A 9 9.91 29.42 25.83
C LYS A 9 8.39 29.51 25.85
N GLU A 10 7.82 28.84 26.83
CA GLU A 10 6.39 28.90 27.14
C GLU A 10 6.27 29.30 28.60
N GLU A 11 5.38 30.24 28.86
CA GLU A 11 5.05 30.73 30.19
C GLU A 11 3.56 30.52 30.40
N GLU A 12 3.20 29.87 31.50
CA GLU A 12 1.81 29.60 31.87
C GLU A 12 1.54 30.17 33.26
N GLU A 13 0.39 30.82 33.44
CA GLU A 13 -0.07 31.25 34.76
C GLU A 13 -0.70 30.06 35.49
N LEU A 14 -0.16 29.72 36.66
CA LEU A 14 -0.65 28.59 37.45
C LEU A 14 -1.98 28.93 38.12
N ASP A 15 -3.02 28.16 37.80
CA ASP A 15 -4.30 28.20 38.51
C ASP A 15 -4.36 27.12 39.60
N PHE A 16 -4.51 27.55 40.85
CA PHE A 16 -4.58 26.67 42.02
C PHE A 16 -6.01 26.32 42.43
N THR A 17 -7.05 26.78 41.71
CA THR A 17 -8.44 26.56 42.10
C THR A 17 -8.85 25.08 42.12
N GLY A 18 -8.17 24.23 41.35
CA GLY A 18 -8.37 22.78 41.30
C GLY A 18 -7.40 21.93 42.13
N ALA A 19 -6.47 22.53 42.87
CA ALA A 19 -5.44 21.78 43.61
C ALA A 19 -6.03 21.02 44.81
N THR A 20 -5.65 19.76 44.98
CA THR A 20 -6.07 18.92 46.12
C THR A 20 -4.86 18.21 46.74
N GLU A 21 -4.94 17.87 48.04
CA GLU A 21 -3.86 17.15 48.75
C GLU A 21 -2.47 17.83 48.70
N ASN A 22 -2.43 19.18 48.59
CA ASN A 22 -1.21 19.97 48.36
C ASN A 22 -0.46 19.59 47.06
N GLN A 23 -1.19 19.10 46.06
CA GLN A 23 -0.68 18.80 44.73
C GLN A 23 -1.49 19.59 43.69
N LEU A 24 -0.78 20.08 42.67
CA LEU A 24 -1.33 20.68 41.47
C LEU A 24 -0.83 19.86 40.28
N ASP A 25 -1.76 19.23 39.57
CA ASP A 25 -1.45 18.53 38.33
C ASP A 25 -1.44 19.55 37.18
N LEU A 26 -0.29 19.72 36.56
CA LEU A 26 -0.07 20.65 35.45
C LEU A 26 0.28 19.83 34.20
N THR A 27 -0.43 20.09 33.10
CA THR A 27 -0.06 19.60 31.77
C THR A 27 0.24 20.81 30.91
N ILE A 28 1.53 21.05 30.64
CA ILE A 28 1.96 22.08 29.70
C ILE A 28 1.96 21.44 28.31
N ASP A 29 1.03 21.86 27.46
CA ASP A 29 0.95 21.40 26.07
C ASP A 29 1.89 22.22 25.19
N PHE A 30 3.13 21.74 25.06
CA PHE A 30 4.13 22.39 24.23
C PHE A 30 3.73 22.26 22.75
N ALA A 31 3.13 23.31 22.18
CA ALA A 31 2.76 23.42 20.77
C ALA A 31 3.99 23.61 19.85
N GLY A 32 4.95 22.70 19.93
CA GLY A 32 6.20 22.70 19.17
C GLY A 32 6.25 21.51 18.22
N LYS A 33 6.59 21.76 16.95
CA LYS A 33 6.75 20.72 15.92
C LYS A 33 8.22 20.51 15.57
N TYR A 34 8.59 19.26 15.29
CA TYR A 34 9.90 18.90 14.75
C TYR A 34 9.79 18.65 13.26
N VAL A 35 10.87 18.96 12.55
CA VAL A 35 11.06 18.64 11.13
C VAL A 35 12.25 17.69 11.00
N PHE A 36 12.14 16.75 10.08
CA PHE A 36 13.10 15.70 9.81
C PHE A 36 13.57 15.79 8.35
N LEU A 37 14.70 15.15 8.08
CA LEU A 37 15.16 14.91 6.72
C LEU A 37 14.50 13.62 6.23
N ASP A 38 14.04 13.60 4.98
CA ASP A 38 13.47 12.39 4.38
C ASP A 38 14.54 11.29 4.19
N GLU A 39 14.11 10.02 4.32
CA GLU A 39 14.94 8.81 4.38
C GLU A 39 15.66 8.49 3.08
N PHE A 40 15.08 8.92 1.96
CA PHE A 40 15.42 8.34 0.68
C PHE A 40 16.71 8.87 0.04
N ASP A 41 17.28 9.98 0.50
CA ASP A 41 18.12 10.79 -0.40
C ASP A 41 19.50 11.27 0.11
N SER A 42 19.81 11.16 1.41
CA SER A 42 21.15 11.51 1.91
C SER A 42 21.42 11.00 3.33
N GLU A 43 22.60 10.45 3.61
CA GLU A 43 23.04 10.22 5.00
C GLU A 43 23.22 11.55 5.76
N GLU A 44 23.51 12.64 5.03
CA GLU A 44 23.63 14.01 5.56
C GLU A 44 23.38 15.09 4.50
N VAL A 45 22.77 16.22 4.91
CA VAL A 45 22.61 17.41 4.06
C VAL A 45 23.76 18.39 4.27
N SER A 46 24.22 19.08 3.21
CA SER A 46 25.39 19.96 3.27
C SER A 46 25.13 21.26 4.05
N ALA A 47 23.91 21.80 4.02
CA ALA A 47 23.52 22.94 4.84
C ALA A 47 22.05 22.89 5.26
N LEU A 48 21.78 23.41 6.46
CA LEU A 48 20.42 23.69 6.92
C LEU A 48 20.23 25.20 7.06
N LEU A 49 19.17 25.73 6.44
CA LEU A 49 18.77 27.13 6.50
C LEU A 49 17.44 27.25 7.23
N ILE A 50 17.40 28.14 8.21
CA ILE A 50 16.18 28.48 8.94
C ILE A 50 15.95 29.98 8.77
N ASN A 51 14.81 30.37 8.22
CA ASN A 51 14.48 31.75 7.85
C ASN A 51 15.60 32.40 7.00
N GLY A 52 16.14 31.64 6.04
CA GLY A 52 17.23 32.05 5.16
C GLY A 52 18.60 32.17 5.83
N LYS A 53 18.72 31.89 7.14
CA LYS A 53 20.00 31.88 7.84
C LYS A 53 20.56 30.47 7.91
N LYS A 54 21.80 30.30 7.43
CA LYS A 54 22.53 29.04 7.59
C LYS A 54 22.81 28.77 9.06
N MET A 55 22.32 27.62 9.55
CA MET A 55 22.39 27.25 10.95
C MET A 55 23.53 26.27 11.25
N LYS A 56 23.75 25.32 10.33
CA LYS A 56 24.75 24.28 10.50
C LYS A 56 25.23 23.76 9.15
N ASP A 57 26.52 23.43 9.10
CA ASP A 57 27.12 22.60 8.06
C ASP A 57 26.94 21.13 8.46
N GLN A 58 26.42 20.30 7.55
CA GLN A 58 26.19 18.86 7.78
C GLN A 58 25.18 18.55 8.89
N VAL A 59 23.95 18.18 8.48
CA VAL A 59 22.92 17.62 9.37
C VAL A 59 22.67 16.19 8.95
N LYS A 60 22.81 15.24 9.89
CA LYS A 60 22.62 13.82 9.62
C LYS A 60 21.15 13.48 9.47
N TYR A 61 20.88 12.47 8.64
CA TYR A 61 19.64 11.72 8.65
C TYR A 61 19.26 11.32 10.09
N GLU A 62 17.96 11.34 10.42
CA GLU A 62 17.37 11.19 11.77
C GLU A 62 17.59 12.35 12.78
N THR A 63 18.35 13.40 12.46
CA THR A 63 18.52 14.51 13.41
C THR A 63 17.22 15.31 13.53
N PRO A 64 16.54 15.37 14.68
CA PRO A 64 15.34 16.20 14.84
C PRO A 64 15.71 17.68 14.75
N ILE A 65 15.04 18.40 13.86
CA ILE A 65 15.22 19.84 13.65
C ILE A 65 14.05 20.55 14.31
N GLY A 66 14.30 21.25 15.42
CA GLY A 66 13.26 21.90 16.20
C GLY A 66 13.51 21.79 17.70
N PRO A 67 12.47 21.95 18.55
CA PRO A 67 11.07 22.22 18.18
C PRO A 67 10.87 23.66 17.69
N PHE A 68 9.90 23.89 16.80
CA PHE A 68 9.53 25.21 16.30
C PHE A 68 8.07 25.54 16.61
N PRO A 69 7.73 26.84 16.78
CA PRO A 69 6.34 27.27 16.83
C PRO A 69 5.62 26.91 15.53
N THR A 70 4.35 26.52 15.64
CA THR A 70 3.50 26.13 14.51
C THR A 70 2.65 27.28 13.95
N ASP A 71 3.04 28.52 14.25
CA ASP A 71 2.37 29.75 13.79
C ASP A 71 2.78 30.17 12.35
N GLY A 72 3.64 29.39 11.70
CA GLY A 72 4.19 29.71 10.38
C GLY A 72 5.29 30.78 10.41
N SER A 73 5.82 31.18 11.57
CA SER A 73 6.92 32.16 11.65
C SER A 73 8.29 31.57 11.23
N VAL A 74 8.38 30.25 11.14
CA VAL A 74 9.61 29.53 10.80
C VAL A 74 9.46 28.87 9.44
N GLU A 75 10.40 29.17 8.55
CA GLU A 75 10.62 28.50 7.27
C GLU A 75 11.95 27.75 7.32
N ILE A 76 11.95 26.51 6.83
CA ILE A 76 13.10 25.62 6.83
C ILE A 76 13.37 25.13 5.43
N VAL A 77 14.64 25.19 5.03
CA VAL A 77 15.16 24.70 3.75
C VAL A 77 16.47 23.99 4.02
N ALA A 78 16.73 22.89 3.34
CA ALA A 78 18.03 22.22 3.37
C ALA A 78 18.67 22.22 1.98
N GLU A 79 20.00 22.19 1.95
CA GLU A 79 20.81 22.04 0.76
C GLU A 79 21.58 20.72 0.86
N HIS A 80 21.60 19.94 -0.22
CA HIS A 80 22.38 18.72 -0.33
C HIS A 80 23.29 18.79 -1.56
N THR A 81 24.59 18.56 -1.37
CA THR A 81 25.57 18.66 -2.46
C THR A 81 26.04 17.27 -2.87
N VAL A 82 25.70 16.86 -4.10
CA VAL A 82 26.09 15.57 -4.69
C VAL A 82 26.87 15.81 -5.97
N LYS A 83 28.05 15.19 -6.12
CA LYS A 83 28.91 15.29 -7.32
C LYS A 83 29.07 16.74 -7.83
N ASP A 84 29.40 17.66 -6.91
CA ASP A 84 29.58 19.11 -7.15
C ASP A 84 28.33 19.90 -7.59
N LYS A 85 27.13 19.30 -7.51
CA LYS A 85 25.84 19.98 -7.69
C LYS A 85 25.11 20.10 -6.37
N THR A 86 24.56 21.28 -6.09
CA THR A 86 23.76 21.53 -4.90
C THR A 86 22.28 21.53 -5.26
N TYR A 87 21.52 20.70 -4.56
CA TYR A 87 20.08 20.57 -4.62
C TYR A 87 19.47 21.22 -3.38
N THR A 88 18.31 21.81 -3.55
CA THR A 88 17.59 22.52 -2.49
C THR A 88 16.29 21.79 -2.23
N SER A 89 15.96 21.57 -0.95
CA SER A 89 14.70 20.96 -0.56
C SER A 89 13.53 21.89 -0.85
N ASP A 90 12.33 21.33 -0.83
CA ASP A 90 11.12 22.13 -0.68
C ASP A 90 11.17 22.92 0.64
N ALA A 91 10.71 24.18 0.57
CA ALA A 91 10.65 25.05 1.72
C ALA A 91 9.43 24.70 2.60
N ILE A 92 9.67 24.39 3.87
CA ILE A 92 8.61 24.10 4.82
C ILE A 92 8.39 25.29 5.72
N LYS A 93 7.20 25.86 5.64
CA LYS A 93 6.68 26.80 6.63
C LYS A 93 6.01 26.03 7.75
N VAL A 94 6.61 26.06 8.95
CA VAL A 94 6.19 25.20 10.07
C VAL A 94 4.82 25.61 10.58
N THR A 95 3.83 24.75 10.36
CA THR A 95 2.46 24.90 10.86
C THR A 95 1.94 23.55 11.35
N ASN A 96 0.77 23.54 12.01
CA ASN A 96 0.14 22.28 12.43
C ASN A 96 -0.16 21.34 11.24
N LEU A 97 -0.33 21.88 10.03
CA LEU A 97 -0.66 21.14 8.81
C LEU A 97 0.54 20.90 7.88
N SER A 98 1.72 21.45 8.19
CA SER A 98 2.88 21.30 7.29
C SER A 98 3.41 19.87 7.30
N SER A 99 4.10 19.46 6.24
CA SER A 99 4.93 18.24 6.27
C SER A 99 5.90 18.26 7.45
N GLU A 100 6.22 17.08 7.96
CA GLU A 100 7.29 16.86 8.93
C GLU A 100 8.63 16.59 8.27
N TYR A 101 8.67 16.39 6.96
CA TYR A 101 9.86 15.97 6.21
C TYR A 101 10.25 16.97 5.13
N LEU A 102 11.54 17.31 5.07
CA LEU A 102 12.17 18.07 3.98
C LEU A 102 12.45 17.14 2.81
N TYR A 103 11.71 17.34 1.72
CA TYR A 103 11.86 16.60 0.47
C TYR A 103 12.82 17.29 -0.49
N PHE A 104 13.57 16.50 -1.24
CA PHE A 104 14.48 16.99 -2.27
C PHE A 104 14.12 16.38 -3.62
N GLU A 105 14.36 17.13 -4.69
CA GLU A 105 14.28 16.61 -6.05
C GLU A 105 15.69 16.54 -6.65
N TYR A 106 16.09 15.36 -7.14
CA TYR A 106 17.38 15.14 -7.81
C TYR A 106 17.20 14.75 -9.28
N PRO A 107 16.62 15.61 -10.13
CA PRO A 107 16.22 15.25 -11.50
C PRO A 107 17.37 14.74 -12.39
N GLU A 108 18.61 15.06 -12.06
CA GLU A 108 19.79 14.54 -12.78
C GLU A 108 20.36 13.25 -12.18
N LEU A 109 20.25 13.04 -10.87
CA LEU A 109 20.61 11.75 -10.25
C LEU A 109 19.55 10.69 -10.56
N ILE A 110 18.28 11.07 -10.71
CA ILE A 110 17.23 10.17 -11.19
C ILE A 110 17.63 9.64 -12.58
N LYS A 111 18.08 10.49 -13.51
CA LYS A 111 18.54 10.05 -14.84
C LYS A 111 19.82 9.21 -14.82
N GLU A 112 20.74 9.48 -13.90
CA GLU A 112 22.02 8.77 -13.79
C GLU A 112 21.88 7.45 -13.00
N GLN A 113 20.94 7.39 -12.05
CA GLN A 113 20.55 6.20 -11.31
C GLN A 113 19.67 5.30 -12.17
N ASP A 114 18.71 5.85 -12.93
CA ASP A 114 18.02 5.14 -14.01
C ASP A 114 19.04 4.56 -15.00
N ALA A 115 19.98 5.37 -15.51
CA ALA A 115 21.00 4.87 -16.44
C ALA A 115 21.98 3.84 -15.82
N ALA A 116 22.18 3.83 -14.50
CA ALA A 116 23.06 2.89 -13.80
C ALA A 116 22.32 1.61 -13.33
N TRP A 117 21.02 1.69 -13.06
CA TRP A 117 20.14 0.54 -12.83
C TRP A 117 19.84 -0.18 -14.16
N TYR A 118 19.49 0.56 -15.21
CA TYR A 118 19.28 0.06 -16.57
C TYR A 118 20.59 -0.33 -17.31
N GLY A 119 21.76 0.03 -16.77
CA GLY A 119 23.05 -0.24 -17.40
C GLY A 119 23.69 -1.60 -17.07
N SER A 120 23.08 -2.39 -16.18
CA SER A 120 23.60 -3.71 -15.75
C SER A 120 22.63 -4.86 -16.01
N TRP A 121 21.47 -4.62 -16.62
CA TRP A 121 20.58 -5.64 -17.13
C TRP A 121 20.61 -5.55 -18.66
N ASP A 122 21.18 -6.57 -19.31
CA ASP A 122 20.68 -6.95 -20.62
C ASP A 122 19.23 -7.43 -20.41
N GLU A 123 18.26 -6.52 -20.34
CA GLU A 123 16.86 -6.87 -20.58
C GLU A 123 16.71 -6.99 -22.10
N GLU A 124 16.67 -8.24 -22.57
CA GLU A 124 15.56 -8.59 -23.45
C GLU A 124 14.30 -8.08 -22.75
N GLU A 125 13.49 -7.24 -23.39
CA GLU A 125 12.13 -6.95 -22.92
C GLU A 125 11.46 -8.31 -22.69
N GLU A 126 11.43 -8.80 -21.45
CA GLU A 126 10.49 -9.85 -21.10
C GLU A 126 9.14 -9.15 -21.11
N GLU A 127 8.43 -9.34 -22.23
CA GLU A 127 7.00 -9.15 -22.34
C GLU A 127 6.35 -9.60 -21.01
N PRO A 128 5.38 -8.84 -20.46
CA PRO A 128 4.70 -9.24 -19.24
C PRO A 128 4.29 -10.71 -19.36
N ASP A 129 4.67 -11.52 -18.38
CA ASP A 129 4.33 -12.94 -18.36
C ASP A 129 2.84 -13.06 -18.07
N VAL A 130 2.04 -12.95 -19.14
CA VAL A 130 0.58 -13.02 -19.13
C VAL A 130 0.10 -14.28 -18.41
N ASP A 131 0.82 -15.39 -18.56
CA ASP A 131 0.49 -16.65 -17.90
C ASP A 131 0.68 -16.53 -16.38
N ALA A 132 1.76 -15.88 -15.93
CA ALA A 132 1.98 -15.61 -14.50
C ALA A 132 0.90 -14.67 -13.91
N GLU A 133 0.53 -13.60 -14.62
CA GLU A 133 -0.51 -12.67 -14.15
C GLU A 133 -1.90 -13.33 -14.10
N LEU A 134 -2.27 -14.13 -15.10
CA LEU A 134 -3.52 -14.88 -15.13
C LEU A 134 -3.57 -15.96 -14.04
N THR A 135 -2.42 -16.55 -13.73
CA THR A 135 -2.29 -17.52 -12.63
C THR A 135 -2.57 -16.84 -11.29
N GLU A 136 -1.91 -15.72 -11.01
CA GLU A 136 -2.15 -14.94 -9.78
C GLU A 136 -3.63 -14.51 -9.67
N PHE A 137 -4.18 -13.97 -10.77
CA PHE A 137 -5.57 -13.55 -10.82
C PHE A 137 -6.56 -14.67 -10.49
N ILE A 138 -6.38 -15.87 -11.07
CA ILE A 138 -7.36 -16.95 -10.90
C ILE A 138 -7.25 -17.61 -9.52
N GLU A 139 -6.05 -17.64 -8.93
CA GLU A 139 -5.84 -18.07 -7.55
C GLU A 139 -6.58 -17.13 -6.59
N ASP A 140 -6.36 -15.82 -6.70
CA ASP A 140 -7.03 -14.81 -5.86
C ASP A 140 -8.56 -14.85 -6.00
N TYR A 141 -9.05 -14.96 -7.23
CA TYR A 141 -10.47 -15.14 -7.50
C TYR A 141 -11.03 -16.40 -6.81
N THR A 142 -10.29 -17.51 -6.82
CA THR A 142 -10.72 -18.77 -6.20
C THR A 142 -10.91 -18.63 -4.69
N TYR A 143 -10.00 -17.94 -4.01
CA TYR A 143 -10.17 -17.62 -2.58
C TYR A 143 -11.36 -16.69 -2.33
N ALA A 144 -11.49 -15.63 -3.13
CA ALA A 144 -12.58 -14.66 -2.98
C ALA A 144 -13.97 -15.30 -3.19
N ILE A 145 -14.12 -16.19 -4.19
CA ILE A 145 -15.40 -16.84 -4.46
C ILE A 145 -15.74 -17.89 -3.39
N VAL A 146 -14.75 -18.58 -2.82
CA VAL A 146 -14.97 -19.49 -1.68
C VAL A 146 -15.40 -18.72 -0.43
N GLU A 147 -14.80 -17.56 -0.15
CA GLU A 147 -15.26 -16.68 0.94
C GLU A 147 -16.72 -16.24 0.73
N ALA A 148 -17.08 -15.85 -0.49
CA ALA A 148 -18.45 -15.48 -0.82
C ALA A 148 -19.44 -16.63 -0.60
N ARG A 149 -19.09 -17.87 -1.01
CA ARG A 149 -19.92 -19.07 -0.79
C ARG A 149 -20.08 -19.40 0.70
N ASN A 150 -19.02 -19.20 1.49
CA ASN A 150 -19.01 -19.46 2.93
C ASN A 150 -19.80 -18.45 3.77
N THR A 151 -19.83 -17.19 3.33
CA THR A 151 -20.44 -16.08 4.06
C THR A 151 -21.81 -15.68 3.50
N GLY A 152 -22.11 -16.05 2.26
CA GLY A 152 -23.25 -15.57 1.50
C GLY A 152 -23.11 -14.11 1.05
N ASP A 153 -21.93 -13.51 1.18
CA ASP A 153 -21.64 -12.14 0.78
C ASP A 153 -20.77 -12.11 -0.48
N PHE A 154 -21.38 -11.80 -1.62
CA PHE A 154 -20.70 -11.77 -2.92
C PHE A 154 -19.83 -10.52 -3.14
N SER A 155 -19.87 -9.52 -2.24
CA SER A 155 -19.21 -8.23 -2.47
C SER A 155 -17.69 -8.32 -2.61
N GLY A 156 -17.03 -9.29 -1.97
CA GLY A 156 -15.60 -9.54 -2.11
C GLY A 156 -15.20 -10.19 -3.43
N ALA A 157 -16.08 -11.02 -4.01
CA ALA A 157 -15.85 -11.71 -5.28
C ALA A 157 -16.30 -10.89 -6.49
N ALA A 158 -17.26 -9.96 -6.31
CA ALA A 158 -17.82 -9.15 -7.39
C ALA A 158 -16.78 -8.39 -8.25
N PRO A 159 -15.69 -7.81 -7.69
CA PRO A 159 -14.67 -7.12 -8.50
C PRO A 159 -13.92 -8.01 -9.50
N TYR A 160 -13.84 -9.31 -9.22
CA TYR A 160 -13.19 -10.30 -10.08
C TYR A 160 -14.07 -10.73 -11.26
N HIS A 161 -15.35 -10.33 -11.29
CA HIS A 161 -16.27 -10.69 -12.35
C HIS A 161 -16.53 -9.54 -13.31
N ASP A 162 -16.65 -9.89 -14.59
CA ASP A 162 -17.23 -8.99 -15.59
C ASP A 162 -18.72 -8.80 -15.24
N PRO A 163 -19.19 -7.56 -14.94
CA PRO A 163 -20.58 -7.31 -14.57
C PRO A 163 -21.57 -7.61 -15.71
N ASP A 164 -21.12 -7.61 -16.96
CA ASP A 164 -21.90 -8.00 -18.13
C ASP A 164 -21.69 -9.48 -18.52
N GLY A 165 -20.80 -10.19 -17.80
CA GLY A 165 -20.44 -11.59 -18.04
C GLY A 165 -21.50 -12.59 -17.56
N GLU A 166 -21.56 -13.75 -18.23
CA GLU A 166 -22.49 -14.84 -17.89
C GLU A 166 -22.26 -15.38 -16.47
N ALA A 167 -21.01 -15.38 -15.99
CA ALA A 167 -20.64 -15.93 -14.70
C ALA A 167 -21.14 -15.10 -13.51
N TYR A 168 -21.28 -13.77 -13.63
CA TYR A 168 -21.53 -12.88 -12.49
C TYR A 168 -22.78 -13.31 -11.70
N GLY A 169 -23.94 -13.35 -12.36
CA GLY A 169 -25.19 -13.70 -11.70
C GLY A 169 -25.28 -15.17 -11.28
N GLN A 170 -24.56 -16.06 -11.98
CA GLN A 170 -24.50 -17.49 -11.64
C GLN A 170 -23.68 -17.72 -10.37
N ALA A 171 -22.53 -17.08 -10.27
CA ALA A 171 -21.62 -17.15 -9.13
C ALA A 171 -22.27 -16.56 -7.88
N GLU A 172 -22.92 -15.40 -7.98
CA GLU A 172 -23.67 -14.78 -6.88
C GLU A 172 -24.79 -15.71 -6.37
N GLN A 173 -25.60 -16.26 -7.29
CA GLN A 173 -26.69 -17.16 -6.92
C GLN A 173 -26.16 -18.46 -6.30
N TYR A 174 -25.09 -19.04 -6.84
CA TYR A 174 -24.49 -20.27 -6.32
C TYR A 174 -23.91 -20.07 -4.92
N ALA A 175 -23.22 -18.94 -4.67
CA ALA A 175 -22.73 -18.57 -3.36
C ALA A 175 -23.87 -18.46 -2.33
N ALA A 176 -24.97 -17.81 -2.70
CA ALA A 176 -26.15 -17.71 -1.84
C ALA A 176 -26.79 -19.09 -1.55
N ASP A 177 -26.81 -19.98 -2.54
CA ASP A 177 -27.39 -21.32 -2.38
C ASP A 177 -26.54 -22.23 -1.47
N LEU A 178 -25.21 -22.21 -1.61
CA LEU A 178 -24.30 -22.97 -0.71
C LEU A 178 -24.38 -22.47 0.72
N PHE A 179 -24.34 -21.15 0.93
CA PHE A 179 -24.49 -20.54 2.25
C PHE A 179 -25.81 -20.96 2.91
N LYS A 180 -26.92 -20.90 2.17
CA LYS A 180 -28.24 -21.30 2.65
C LYS A 180 -28.33 -22.81 2.94
N ALA A 181 -27.62 -23.64 2.18
CA ALA A 181 -27.52 -25.07 2.40
C ALA A 181 -26.68 -25.41 3.65
N GLY A 182 -25.90 -24.45 4.18
CA GLY A 182 -24.97 -24.66 5.28
C GLY A 182 -23.74 -25.46 4.89
N THR A 183 -23.40 -25.43 3.59
CA THR A 183 -22.16 -26.02 3.07
C THR A 183 -21.05 -24.99 3.15
N LYS A 184 -19.86 -25.43 3.58
CA LYS A 184 -18.64 -24.63 3.60
C LYS A 184 -17.54 -25.29 2.78
N GLU A 185 -16.67 -24.48 2.22
CA GLU A 185 -15.54 -24.89 1.40
C GLU A 185 -14.26 -24.25 1.95
N ASP A 186 -13.17 -25.00 2.00
CA ASP A 186 -11.82 -24.49 2.22
C ASP A 186 -10.95 -24.86 1.01
N VAL A 187 -10.21 -23.89 0.48
CA VAL A 187 -9.27 -24.11 -0.63
C VAL A 187 -8.07 -24.91 -0.12
N ILE A 188 -7.82 -26.08 -0.70
CA ILE A 188 -6.68 -26.95 -0.37
C ILE A 188 -5.54 -26.72 -1.37
N ASP A 189 -5.88 -26.71 -2.67
CA ASP A 189 -4.92 -26.51 -3.76
C ASP A 189 -5.62 -25.89 -4.97
N VAL A 190 -4.92 -25.04 -5.69
CA VAL A 190 -5.32 -24.50 -6.99
C VAL A 190 -4.11 -24.61 -7.89
N THR A 191 -4.20 -25.41 -8.94
CA THR A 191 -3.15 -25.59 -9.92
C THR A 191 -3.63 -25.11 -11.27
N VAL A 192 -3.04 -24.05 -11.79
CA VAL A 192 -3.30 -23.55 -13.15
C VAL A 192 -2.54 -24.42 -14.15
N GLY A 193 -3.27 -24.94 -15.13
CA GLY A 193 -2.76 -25.81 -16.17
C GLY A 193 -2.46 -25.04 -17.46
N ASP A 194 -3.36 -25.17 -18.43
CA ASP A 194 -3.22 -24.59 -19.76
C ASP A 194 -3.94 -23.23 -19.84
N ILE A 195 -3.32 -22.26 -20.52
CA ILE A 195 -3.90 -20.95 -20.79
C ILE A 195 -3.89 -20.76 -22.32
N GLU A 196 -5.08 -20.65 -22.91
CA GLU A 196 -5.23 -20.43 -24.36
C GLU A 196 -5.75 -19.01 -24.65
N GLU A 197 -5.12 -18.28 -25.57
CA GLU A 197 -5.66 -17.02 -26.10
C GLU A 197 -6.92 -17.28 -26.98
N ASP A 198 -8.02 -16.59 -26.68
CA ASP A 198 -9.28 -16.57 -27.44
C ASP A 198 -9.67 -15.12 -27.80
N GLY A 199 -8.91 -14.52 -28.72
CA GLY A 199 -9.11 -13.13 -29.14
C GLY A 199 -8.64 -12.15 -28.08
N ASP A 200 -9.56 -11.36 -27.53
CA ASP A 200 -9.28 -10.40 -26.44
C ASP A 200 -9.52 -11.04 -25.04
N ALA A 201 -9.52 -12.37 -24.98
CA ALA A 201 -9.84 -13.16 -23.80
C ALA A 201 -8.90 -14.36 -23.68
N TYR A 202 -8.94 -15.03 -22.54
CA TYR A 202 -8.14 -16.20 -22.20
C TYR A 202 -9.04 -17.34 -21.72
N ILE A 203 -8.74 -18.56 -22.14
CA ILE A 203 -9.33 -19.78 -21.63
C ILE A 203 -8.35 -20.38 -20.64
N VAL A 204 -8.72 -20.35 -19.36
CA VAL A 204 -7.84 -20.78 -18.25
C VAL A 204 -8.34 -22.11 -17.72
N HIS A 205 -7.50 -23.12 -17.81
CA HIS A 205 -7.74 -24.45 -17.24
C HIS A 205 -7.08 -24.55 -15.88
N LEU A 206 -7.81 -25.06 -14.88
CA LEU A 206 -7.28 -25.29 -13.54
C LEU A 206 -7.78 -26.62 -12.97
N GLU A 207 -6.97 -27.18 -12.09
CA GLU A 207 -7.35 -28.24 -11.15
C GLU A 207 -7.49 -27.59 -9.77
N ASP A 208 -8.70 -27.58 -9.22
CA ASP A 208 -8.99 -27.00 -7.90
C ASP A 208 -9.47 -28.06 -6.91
N THR A 209 -8.82 -28.10 -5.74
CA THR A 209 -9.14 -29.03 -4.65
C THR A 209 -9.68 -28.28 -3.44
N PHE A 210 -10.84 -28.72 -2.95
CA PHE A 210 -11.52 -28.13 -1.79
C PHE A 210 -11.80 -29.18 -0.72
N SER A 211 -11.70 -28.78 0.56
CA SER A 211 -12.39 -29.50 1.63
C SER A 211 -13.81 -28.96 1.76
N ILE A 212 -14.80 -29.83 1.60
CA ILE A 212 -16.22 -29.48 1.65
C ILE A 212 -16.83 -30.03 2.93
N THR A 213 -17.30 -29.12 3.78
CA THR A 213 -18.03 -29.43 5.00
C THR A 213 -19.53 -29.18 4.81
N THR A 214 -20.35 -30.22 4.90
CA THR A 214 -21.81 -30.11 4.81
C THR A 214 -22.45 -29.75 6.16
N ALA A 215 -23.73 -29.32 6.15
CA ALA A 215 -24.43 -28.85 7.34
C ALA A 215 -24.55 -29.88 8.50
N ASP A 216 -24.45 -31.17 8.19
CA ASP A 216 -24.42 -32.25 9.19
C ASP A 216 -23.02 -32.47 9.82
N GLY A 217 -22.01 -31.72 9.35
CA GLY A 217 -20.62 -31.80 9.77
C GLY A 217 -19.80 -32.86 9.04
N SER A 218 -20.35 -33.50 7.99
CA SER A 218 -19.55 -34.40 7.15
C SER A 218 -18.55 -33.59 6.33
N GLU A 219 -17.31 -34.06 6.26
CA GLU A 219 -16.22 -33.42 5.53
C GLU A 219 -15.71 -34.36 4.44
N ASN A 220 -15.54 -33.86 3.22
CA ASN A 220 -14.94 -34.59 2.10
C ASN A 220 -14.07 -33.66 1.28
N GLU A 221 -12.91 -34.15 0.88
CA GLU A 221 -12.06 -33.50 -0.11
C GLU A 221 -12.57 -33.82 -1.51
N LYS A 222 -12.62 -32.81 -2.38
CA LYS A 222 -13.03 -32.95 -3.77
C LYS A 222 -12.10 -32.15 -4.68
N THR A 223 -11.74 -32.75 -5.80
CA THR A 223 -10.93 -32.14 -6.86
C THR A 223 -11.78 -31.99 -8.11
N TYR A 224 -11.67 -30.82 -8.74
CA TYR A 224 -12.41 -30.46 -9.92
C TYR A 224 -11.45 -30.04 -11.04
N ASP A 225 -11.81 -30.40 -12.27
CA ASP A 225 -11.25 -29.82 -13.48
C ASP A 225 -12.17 -28.67 -13.90
N THR A 226 -11.68 -27.44 -13.82
CA THR A 226 -12.47 -26.23 -14.07
C THR A 226 -11.88 -25.41 -15.22
N VAL A 227 -12.76 -24.84 -16.06
CA VAL A 227 -12.38 -24.02 -17.21
C VAL A 227 -13.11 -22.69 -17.17
N TYR A 228 -12.37 -21.58 -17.12
CA TYR A 228 -12.92 -20.23 -17.17
C TYR A 228 -12.59 -19.53 -18.48
N LYS A 229 -13.49 -18.65 -18.91
CA LYS A 229 -13.18 -17.56 -19.83
C LYS A 229 -12.91 -16.30 -19.01
N VAL A 230 -11.70 -15.77 -19.15
CA VAL A 230 -11.21 -14.54 -18.51
C VAL A 230 -11.03 -13.47 -19.58
N ILE A 231 -11.44 -12.24 -19.31
CA ILE A 231 -11.24 -11.10 -20.20
C ILE A 231 -10.23 -10.14 -19.59
N SER A 232 -9.47 -9.44 -20.43
CA SER A 232 -8.63 -8.32 -20.01
C SER A 232 -9.40 -7.01 -20.14
N THR A 233 -9.30 -6.15 -19.12
CA THR A 233 -9.90 -4.82 -19.07
C THR A 233 -8.86 -3.79 -18.63
N ASP A 234 -9.21 -2.50 -18.72
CA ASP A 234 -8.33 -1.41 -18.26
C ASP A 234 -8.04 -1.50 -16.73
N ASP A 235 -8.90 -2.18 -15.97
CA ASP A 235 -8.80 -2.38 -14.52
C ASP A 235 -8.19 -3.73 -14.12
N GLY A 236 -7.73 -4.53 -15.10
CA GLY A 236 -7.16 -5.87 -14.90
C GLY A 236 -8.02 -6.99 -15.49
N TYR A 237 -7.77 -8.23 -15.05
CA TYR A 237 -8.51 -9.41 -15.52
C TYR A 237 -9.86 -9.57 -14.82
N GLN A 238 -10.83 -10.16 -15.52
CA GLN A 238 -12.15 -10.46 -14.98
C GLN A 238 -12.71 -11.77 -15.52
N VAL A 239 -13.38 -12.56 -14.66
CA VAL A 239 -14.08 -13.79 -15.04
C VAL A 239 -15.38 -13.44 -15.75
N ASN A 240 -15.43 -13.75 -17.05
CA ASN A 240 -16.61 -13.54 -17.89
C ASN A 240 -17.55 -14.76 -17.86
N LYS A 241 -17.01 -15.98 -17.89
CA LYS A 241 -17.80 -17.21 -17.99
C LYS A 241 -17.12 -18.39 -17.32
N LEU A 242 -17.88 -19.19 -16.58
CA LEU A 242 -17.52 -20.59 -16.26
C LEU A 242 -17.89 -21.45 -17.47
N ILE A 243 -16.91 -21.97 -18.20
CA ILE A 243 -17.13 -22.78 -19.40
C ILE A 243 -17.52 -24.20 -19.01
N ASP A 244 -16.75 -24.80 -18.11
CA ASP A 244 -16.94 -26.18 -17.68
C ASP A 244 -16.39 -26.40 -16.26
N THR A 245 -16.96 -27.36 -15.55
CA THR A 245 -16.43 -27.85 -14.27
C THR A 245 -16.87 -29.30 -14.08
N ASN A 246 -15.91 -30.19 -13.82
CA ASN A 246 -16.17 -31.61 -13.62
C ASN A 246 -15.42 -32.13 -12.39
N GLU A 247 -16.13 -32.86 -11.53
CA GLU A 247 -15.50 -33.60 -10.41
C GLU A 247 -14.72 -34.80 -10.96
N GLN A 248 -13.49 -35.00 -10.47
CA GLN A 248 -12.63 -36.14 -10.84
C GLN A 248 -13.10 -37.48 -10.24
#